data_AF-A0AAV6V3I5-F1
#
_entry.id   AF-A0AAV6V3I5-F1
#
_cell.length_a   1.000
_cell.length_b   1.000
_cell.length_c   1.000
_cell.angle_alpha   90.00
_cell.angle_beta   90.00
_cell.angle_gamma   90.00
#
_symmetry.space_group_name_H-M   'P 1'
#
loop_
_entity.id
_entity.type
_entity.pdbx_description
1 polymer ?
#
loop_
_entity_poly.entity_id
_entity_poly.type
_entity_poly.pdbx_seq_one_letter_code
_entity_poly.pdbx_strand_id
1 'polypeptide(L)'
;MQVVEDELQPLSFFSRKLSPAEKNYSAYDRELLAAYASIKHFRHMLEARQFTLHTDHKPLTYAFRQRSDKCSPRQARQLDFISQFTTDIRYIKGSENIVADTLSRISSISMPSPIDYEQIAQAQQNDPELQSLLSNSNIFHFKKINLPDCKKAIFCDLSTGTA
;
A
#
# COMPACT_ATOMS: atom_id res chain seq x y z
N MET A 1 -2.94 -2.88 13.16
CA MET A 1 -2.15 -3.76 14.05
C MET A 1 -3.11 -4.54 14.93
N GLN A 2 -2.75 -5.74 15.37
CA GLN A 2 -3.48 -6.55 16.35
C GLN A 2 -2.49 -7.11 17.35
N VAL A 3 -2.89 -7.24 18.61
CA VAL A 3 -2.10 -7.94 19.63
C VAL A 3 -2.34 -9.44 19.48
N VAL A 4 -1.28 -10.19 19.23
CA VAL A 4 -1.27 -11.66 19.17
C VAL A 4 -0.13 -12.10 20.09
N GLU A 5 -0.44 -12.91 21.12
CA GLU A 5 0.56 -13.38 22.10
C GLU A 5 1.37 -12.23 22.74
N ASP A 6 0.68 -11.15 23.14
CA ASP A 6 1.26 -9.92 23.70
C ASP A 6 2.19 -9.13 22.76
N GLU A 7 2.32 -9.54 21.49
CA GLU A 7 3.07 -8.81 20.47
C GLU A 7 2.16 -8.08 19.49
N LEU A 8 2.57 -6.87 19.12
CA LEU A 8 1.84 -6.03 18.18
C LEU A 8 2.20 -6.40 16.73
N GLN A 9 1.29 -7.07 16.03
CA GLN A 9 1.52 -7.55 14.67
C GLN A 9 0.72 -6.75 13.62
N PRO A 10 1.30 -6.50 12.42
CA PRO A 10 0.57 -5.90 11.32
C PRO A 10 -0.42 -6.90 10.72
N LEU A 11 -1.66 -6.45 10.49
CA LEU A 11 -2.68 -7.24 9.78
C LEU A 11 -2.70 -6.94 8.29
N SER A 12 -2.59 -5.65 7.94
CA SER A 12 -2.62 -5.15 6.58
C SER A 12 -2.08 -3.73 6.54
N PHE A 13 -1.59 -3.31 5.37
CA PHE A 13 -1.05 -1.99 5.13
C PHE A 13 -1.87 -1.29 4.05
N PHE A 14 -2.03 0.02 4.20
CA PHE A 14 -2.71 0.86 3.23
C PHE A 14 -1.95 2.17 3.05
N SER A 15 -1.77 2.56 1.80
CA SER A 15 -1.27 3.87 1.43
C SER A 15 -1.99 4.37 0.19
N ARG A 16 -2.09 5.69 0.04
CA ARG A 16 -2.78 6.32 -1.08
C ARG A 16 -2.07 7.60 -1.46
N LYS A 17 -1.83 7.78 -2.76
CA LYS A 17 -1.31 9.06 -3.27
C LYS A 17 -2.39 10.13 -3.20
N LEU A 18 -1.97 11.33 -2.78
CA LEU A 18 -2.82 12.52 -2.83
C LEU A 18 -2.98 12.99 -4.27
N SER A 19 -4.21 13.33 -4.65
CA SER A 19 -4.52 13.99 -5.91
C SER A 19 -3.89 15.39 -5.98
N PRO A 20 -3.74 15.99 -7.17
CA PRO A 20 -3.20 17.34 -7.30
C PRO A 20 -3.94 18.38 -6.43
N ALA A 21 -5.26 18.26 -6.30
CA ALA A 21 -6.05 19.15 -5.44
C ALA A 21 -5.81 18.87 -3.94
N GLU A 22 -5.73 17.59 -3.54
CA GLU A 22 -5.48 17.18 -2.16
C GLU A 22 -4.08 17.58 -1.66
N LYS A 23 -3.09 17.68 -2.56
CA LYS A 23 -1.75 18.17 -2.20
C LYS A 23 -1.73 19.60 -1.69
N ASN A 24 -2.70 20.42 -2.12
CA ASN A 24 -2.83 21.82 -1.70
C ASN A 24 -3.55 21.98 -0.36
N TYR A 25 -3.97 20.89 0.28
CA TYR A 25 -4.66 20.93 1.55
C TYR A 25 -3.68 21.29 2.68
N SER A 26 -4.21 21.90 3.74
CA SER A 26 -3.44 22.17 4.96
C SER A 26 -2.89 20.86 5.55
N ALA A 27 -1.87 20.94 6.41
CA ALA A 27 -1.36 19.75 7.10
C ALA A 27 -2.49 19.01 7.84
N TYR A 28 -3.30 19.75 8.61
CA TYR A 28 -4.45 19.17 9.31
C TYR A 28 -5.42 18.44 8.39
N ASP A 29 -5.79 19.06 7.26
CA ASP A 29 -6.70 18.45 6.29
C ASP A 29 -6.13 17.19 5.64
N ARG A 30 -4.82 17.14 5.37
CA ARG A 30 -4.17 15.95 4.81
C ARG A 30 -4.14 14.80 5.81
N GLU A 31 -3.86 15.10 7.07
CA GLU A 31 -3.87 14.11 8.16
C GLU A 31 -5.27 13.57 8.44
N LEU A 32 -6.28 14.45 8.47
CA LEU A 32 -7.68 14.04 8.61
C LEU A 32 -8.13 13.17 7.42
N LEU A 33 -7.73 13.55 6.20
CA LEU A 33 -8.01 12.78 5.00
C LEU A 33 -7.33 11.41 5.02
N ALA A 34 -6.10 11.31 5.55
CA ALA A 34 -5.38 10.05 5.70
C ALA A 34 -6.11 9.11 6.68
N ALA A 35 -6.56 9.63 7.82
CA ALA A 35 -7.39 8.91 8.79
C ALA A 35 -8.70 8.42 8.16
N TYR A 36 -9.45 9.33 7.52
CA TYR A 36 -10.70 9.03 6.84
C TYR A 36 -10.52 7.93 5.77
N ALA A 37 -9.50 8.06 4.92
CA ALA A 37 -9.25 7.10 3.83
C ALA A 37 -8.86 5.73 4.37
N SER A 38 -8.05 5.68 5.44
CA SER A 38 -7.63 4.42 6.07
C SER A 38 -8.81 3.68 6.70
N ILE A 39 -9.66 4.38 7.47
CA ILE A 39 -10.86 3.78 8.06
C ILE A 39 -11.84 3.33 6.98
N LYS A 40 -12.01 4.12 5.93
CA LYS A 40 -12.86 3.74 4.79
C LYS A 40 -12.35 2.50 4.07
N HIS A 41 -11.03 2.37 3.90
CA HIS A 41 -10.41 1.19 3.27
C HIS A 41 -10.59 -0.07 4.13
N PHE A 42 -10.32 0.04 5.43
CA PHE A 42 -10.44 -1.07 6.38
C PHE A 42 -11.83 -1.23 6.99
N ARG A 43 -12.87 -0.61 6.41
CA ARG A 43 -14.23 -0.59 6.94
C ARG A 43 -14.71 -1.98 7.38
N HIS A 44 -14.58 -2.97 6.50
CA HIS A 44 -15.00 -4.35 6.76
C HIS A 44 -14.23 -5.03 7.91
N MET A 45 -13.00 -4.60 8.20
CA MET A 45 -12.20 -5.11 9.33
C MET A 45 -12.50 -4.38 10.64
N LEU A 46 -12.91 -3.11 10.56
CA LEU A 46 -13.11 -2.22 11.70
C LEU A 46 -14.56 -2.17 12.18
N GLU A 47 -15.53 -2.50 11.32
CA GLU A 47 -16.95 -2.54 11.71
C GLU A 47 -17.17 -3.42 12.94
N ALA A 48 -17.95 -2.89 13.89
CA ALA A 48 -18.27 -3.51 15.17
C ALA A 48 -17.05 -3.85 16.07
N ARG A 49 -15.86 -3.30 15.80
CA ARG A 49 -14.66 -3.48 16.64
C ARG A 49 -14.24 -2.18 17.28
N GLN A 50 -13.83 -2.25 18.54
CA GLN A 50 -13.16 -1.13 19.19
C GLN A 50 -11.70 -1.08 18.76
N PHE A 51 -11.24 0.10 18.34
CA PHE A 51 -9.85 0.34 17.99
C PHE A 51 -9.45 1.78 18.27
N THR A 52 -8.15 1.97 18.42
CA THR A 52 -7.53 3.28 18.59
C THR A 52 -6.86 3.71 17.29
N LEU A 53 -7.11 4.95 16.85
CA LEU A 53 -6.40 5.55 15.74
C LEU A 53 -5.14 6.25 16.26
N HIS A 54 -3.96 5.74 15.91
CA HIS A 54 -2.69 6.39 16.22
C HIS A 54 -2.27 7.35 15.10
N THR A 55 -1.82 8.54 15.47
CA THR A 55 -1.32 9.57 14.55
C THR A 55 -0.16 10.34 15.19
N ASP A 56 0.82 10.74 14.39
CA ASP A 56 1.87 11.67 14.81
C ASP A 56 1.46 13.14 14.67
N HIS A 57 0.23 13.40 14.22
CA HIS A 57 -0.32 14.74 14.12
C HIS A 57 -1.13 15.11 15.38
N LYS A 58 -0.45 15.70 16.37
CA LYS A 58 -1.02 16.09 17.66
C LYS A 58 -2.34 16.88 17.58
N PRO A 59 -2.54 17.85 16.65
CA PRO A 59 -3.82 18.54 16.54
C PRO A 59 -5.01 17.64 16.25
N LEU A 60 -4.81 16.52 15.53
CA LEU A 60 -5.89 15.59 15.17
C LEU A 60 -6.46 14.84 16.40
N THR A 61 -5.68 14.71 17.47
CA THR A 61 -6.14 14.08 18.73
C THR A 61 -7.26 14.88 19.42
N TYR A 62 -7.39 16.16 19.08
CA TYR A 62 -8.43 17.05 19.60
C TYR A 62 -9.59 17.23 18.62
N ALA A 63 -9.63 16.50 17.51
CA ALA A 63 -10.59 16.73 16.43
C ALA A 63 -12.06 16.64 16.90
N PHE A 64 -12.38 15.69 17.78
CA PHE A 64 -13.72 15.54 18.35
C PHE A 64 -14.02 16.44 19.56
N ARG A 65 -13.01 17.20 20.04
CA ARG A 65 -13.17 18.18 21.13
C ARG A 65 -13.29 19.61 20.61
N GLN A 66 -12.96 19.85 19.34
CA GLN A 66 -13.11 21.17 18.73
C GLN A 66 -14.58 21.52 18.52
N ARG A 67 -14.89 22.82 18.62
CA ARG A 67 -16.25 23.30 18.38
C ARG A 67 -16.58 23.23 16.88
N SER A 68 -17.78 22.79 16.55
CA SER A 68 -18.24 22.53 15.17
C SER A 68 -18.24 23.78 14.28
N ASP A 69 -18.38 24.97 14.87
CA ASP A 69 -18.36 26.28 14.23
C ASP A 69 -17.04 26.63 13.51
N LYS A 70 -15.94 25.94 13.83
CA LYS A 70 -14.64 26.12 13.17
C LYS A 70 -14.32 25.08 12.10
N CYS A 71 -15.23 24.12 11.89
CA CYS A 71 -15.02 22.98 11.02
C CYS A 71 -15.54 23.27 9.61
N SER A 72 -14.70 23.12 8.59
CA SER A 72 -15.18 23.20 7.21
C SER A 72 -16.19 22.06 6.93
N PRO A 73 -17.13 22.23 5.97
CA PRO A 73 -18.09 21.17 5.62
C PRO A 73 -17.44 19.84 5.23
N ARG A 74 -16.23 19.89 4.63
CA ARG A 74 -15.45 18.69 4.29
C ARG A 74 -14.93 17.99 5.53
N GLN A 75 -14.32 18.75 6.45
CA GLN A 75 -13.80 18.21 7.71
C GLN A 75 -14.94 17.60 8.53
N ALA A 76 -16.12 18.25 8.56
CA ALA A 76 -17.28 17.77 9.30
C ALA A 76 -17.72 16.39 8.77
N ARG A 77 -17.90 16.25 7.46
CA ARG A 77 -18.26 14.95 6.84
C ARG A 77 -17.23 13.86 7.10
N GLN A 78 -15.94 14.19 7.12
CA GLN A 78 -14.89 13.22 7.41
C GLN A 78 -14.92 12.80 8.88
N LEU A 79 -15.08 13.74 9.81
CA LEU A 79 -15.19 13.46 11.24
C LEU A 79 -16.47 12.69 11.56
N ASP A 80 -17.60 13.02 10.95
CA ASP A 80 -18.87 12.31 11.10
C ASP A 80 -18.77 10.87 10.60
N PHE A 81 -17.96 10.61 9.57
CA PHE A 81 -17.69 9.25 9.13
C PHE A 81 -16.78 8.52 10.13
N ILE A 82 -15.69 9.15 10.58
CA ILE A 82 -14.74 8.55 11.53
C ILE A 82 -15.44 8.21 12.85
N SER A 83 -16.33 9.08 13.35
CA SER A 83 -17.04 8.90 14.62
C SER A 83 -17.97 7.69 14.65
N GLN A 84 -18.43 7.21 13.49
CA GLN A 84 -19.19 5.96 13.37
C GLN A 84 -18.36 4.72 13.71
N PHE A 85 -17.03 4.84 13.68
CA PHE A 85 -16.08 3.75 13.94
C PHE A 85 -15.33 3.94 15.25
N THR A 86 -14.75 5.13 15.48
CA THR A 86 -14.00 5.44 16.69
C THR A 86 -13.92 6.93 16.94
N THR A 87 -13.83 7.31 18.21
CA THR A 87 -13.45 8.65 18.66
C THR A 87 -12.13 8.64 19.44
N ASP A 88 -11.50 7.48 19.60
CA ASP A 88 -10.23 7.31 20.31
C ASP A 88 -9.05 7.55 19.37
N ILE A 89 -8.60 8.80 19.31
CA ILE A 89 -7.44 9.23 18.52
C ILE A 89 -6.30 9.56 19.48
N ARG A 90 -5.19 8.83 19.37
CA ARG A 90 -4.03 8.99 20.25
C ARG A 90 -2.79 9.42 19.48
N TYR A 91 -2.00 10.27 20.14
CA TYR A 91 -0.72 10.70 19.62
C TYR A 91 0.30 9.57 19.76
N ILE A 92 1.09 9.34 18.71
CA ILE A 92 2.32 8.55 18.74
C ILE A 92 3.45 9.44 18.22
N LYS A 93 4.67 9.26 18.74
CA LYS A 93 5.81 10.04 18.25
C LYS A 93 6.11 9.62 16.80
N GLY A 94 6.43 10.58 15.92
CA GLY A 94 6.77 10.26 14.52
C GLY A 94 7.91 9.26 14.37
N SER A 95 8.89 9.28 15.28
CA SER A 95 9.99 8.29 15.33
C SER A 95 9.53 6.85 15.66
N GLU A 96 8.35 6.69 16.24
CA GLU A 96 7.73 5.39 16.54
C GLU A 96 6.69 5.01 15.46
N ASN A 97 6.30 5.95 14.60
CA ASN A 97 5.35 5.76 13.49
C ASN A 97 6.04 5.37 12.17
N ILE A 98 7.12 4.58 12.26
CA ILE A 98 8.04 4.29 11.14
C ILE A 98 7.30 3.68 9.94
N VAL A 99 6.37 2.75 10.17
CA VAL A 99 5.69 2.05 9.09
C VAL A 99 4.76 2.98 8.29
N ALA A 100 3.97 3.84 8.97
CA ALA A 100 3.11 4.78 8.27
C ALA A 100 3.93 5.88 7.57
N ASP A 101 5.00 6.35 8.21
CA ASP A 101 5.88 7.37 7.65
C ASP A 101 6.59 6.88 6.38
N THR A 102 7.13 5.66 6.40
CA THR A 102 7.76 5.04 5.22
C THR A 102 6.75 4.90 4.07
N LEU A 103 5.57 4.32 4.32
CA LEU A 103 4.55 4.12 3.29
C LEU A 103 3.97 5.43 2.73
N SER A 104 3.87 6.47 3.54
CA SER A 104 3.34 7.77 3.10
C SER A 104 4.35 8.60 2.29
N ARG A 105 5.66 8.38 2.47
CA ARG A 105 6.74 9.11 1.79
C ARG A 105 7.14 8.53 0.45
N ILE A 106 6.68 7.34 0.07
CA ILE A 106 7.01 6.72 -1.22
C ILE A 106 6.35 7.53 -2.36
N SER A 107 7.13 8.42 -2.97
CA SER A 107 6.72 9.24 -4.12
C SER A 107 6.74 8.44 -5.42
N SER A 108 7.73 7.56 -5.58
CA SER A 108 7.91 6.61 -6.68
C SER A 108 8.55 5.32 -6.18
N ILE A 109 8.01 4.17 -6.62
CA ILE A 109 8.80 2.94 -6.66
C ILE A 109 9.67 3.11 -7.91
N SER A 110 10.88 3.62 -7.73
CA SER A 110 11.86 3.53 -8.80
C SER A 110 12.23 2.06 -8.88
N MET A 111 11.82 1.38 -9.95
CA MET A 111 12.49 0.13 -10.31
C MET A 111 13.98 0.46 -10.43
N PRO A 112 14.87 -0.24 -9.70
CA PRO A 112 16.29 -0.04 -9.89
C PRO A 112 16.60 -0.45 -11.33
N SER A 113 16.93 0.55 -12.16
CA SER A 113 17.20 0.43 -13.60
C SER A 113 16.04 -0.11 -14.48
N PRO A 114 16.06 0.21 -15.80
CA PRO A 114 15.30 -0.56 -16.77
C PRO A 114 15.62 -2.05 -16.61
N ILE A 115 14.61 -2.91 -16.72
CA ILE A 115 14.82 -4.37 -16.71
C ILE A 115 15.75 -4.70 -17.89
N ASP A 116 16.93 -5.25 -17.59
CA ASP A 116 17.87 -5.68 -18.63
C ASP A 116 17.44 -7.04 -19.20
N TYR A 117 16.67 -6.97 -20.29
CA TYR A 117 16.18 -8.15 -20.98
C TYR A 117 17.32 -8.99 -21.60
N GLU A 118 18.47 -8.40 -21.93
CA GLU A 118 19.61 -9.18 -22.45
C GLU A 118 20.24 -10.02 -21.35
N GLN A 119 20.34 -9.47 -20.13
CA GLN A 119 20.80 -10.21 -18.96
C GLN A 119 19.87 -11.36 -18.62
N ILE A 120 18.54 -11.15 -18.70
CA ILE A 120 17.54 -12.20 -18.51
C ILE A 120 17.71 -13.31 -19.55
N ALA A 121 17.82 -12.96 -20.83
CA ALA A 121 18.00 -13.94 -21.90
C ALA A 121 19.28 -14.76 -21.71
N GLN A 122 20.36 -14.13 -21.26
CA GLN A 122 21.64 -14.80 -21.00
C GLN A 122 21.57 -15.71 -19.76
N ALA A 123 20.88 -15.29 -18.70
CA ALA A 123 20.63 -16.11 -17.52
C ALA A 123 19.81 -17.37 -17.90
N GLN A 124 18.74 -17.22 -18.67
CA GLN A 124 17.93 -18.35 -19.15
C GLN A 124 18.71 -19.33 -20.03
N GLN A 125 19.63 -18.83 -20.86
CA GLN A 125 20.46 -19.71 -21.69
C GLN A 125 21.40 -20.58 -20.85
N ASN A 126 21.89 -20.04 -19.73
CA ASN A 126 22.81 -20.72 -18.83
C ASN A 126 22.12 -21.52 -17.71
N ASP A 127 20.79 -21.47 -17.65
CA ASP A 127 20.00 -22.11 -16.60
C ASP A 127 19.73 -23.60 -16.93
N PRO A 128 20.34 -24.55 -16.19
CA PRO A 128 20.14 -25.98 -16.43
C PRO A 128 18.73 -26.45 -16.07
N GLU A 129 18.07 -25.81 -15.10
CA GLU A 129 16.71 -26.14 -14.69
C GLU A 129 15.73 -25.80 -15.82
N LEU A 130 15.89 -24.62 -16.44
CA LEU A 130 15.08 -24.23 -17.59
C LEU A 130 15.25 -25.21 -18.77
N GLN A 131 16.48 -25.68 -19.06
CA GLN A 131 16.70 -26.68 -20.12
C GLN A 131 16.01 -28.02 -19.81
N SER A 132 16.01 -28.42 -18.54
CA SER A 132 15.30 -29.63 -18.09
C SER A 132 13.78 -29.50 -18.25
N LEU A 133 13.22 -28.33 -17.98
CA LEU A 133 11.80 -28.04 -18.14
C LEU A 133 11.40 -27.97 -19.62
N LEU A 134 12.22 -27.36 -20.47
CA LEU A 134 11.99 -27.30 -21.92
C LEU A 134 11.99 -28.68 -22.58
N SER A 135 12.75 -29.64 -22.04
CA SER A 135 12.86 -31.00 -22.60
C SER A 135 11.80 -31.97 -22.07
N ASN A 136 11.35 -31.81 -20.83
CA ASN A 136 10.60 -32.86 -20.12
C ASN A 136 9.22 -32.46 -19.56
N SER A 137 8.70 -31.27 -19.85
CA SER A 137 7.42 -30.83 -19.26
C SER A 137 6.27 -30.71 -20.28
N ASN A 138 5.18 -31.45 -20.02
CA ASN A 138 3.88 -31.27 -20.68
C ASN A 138 2.99 -30.24 -19.95
N ILE A 139 3.45 -29.73 -18.80
CA ILE A 139 2.70 -28.87 -17.89
C ILE A 139 2.90 -27.39 -18.25
N PHE A 140 4.09 -27.03 -18.74
CA PHE A 140 4.43 -25.67 -19.10
C PHE A 140 4.41 -25.48 -20.62
N HIS A 141 3.96 -24.32 -21.08
CA HIS A 141 3.94 -23.98 -22.50
C HIS A 141 4.87 -22.79 -22.75
N PHE A 142 6.17 -23.09 -22.73
CA PHE A 142 7.22 -22.08 -22.95
C PHE A 142 7.27 -21.63 -24.41
N LYS A 143 7.20 -20.32 -24.63
CA LYS A 143 7.38 -19.68 -25.93
C LYS A 143 8.46 -18.62 -25.86
N LYS A 144 9.26 -18.52 -26.91
CA LYS A 144 10.21 -17.43 -27.10
C LYS A 144 9.47 -16.16 -27.50
N ILE A 145 9.62 -15.11 -26.69
CA ILE A 145 9.02 -13.79 -26.92
C ILE A 145 10.16 -12.79 -27.18
N ASN A 146 9.98 -11.98 -28.22
CA ASN A 146 10.85 -10.84 -28.50
C ASN A 146 10.25 -9.61 -27.83
N LEU A 147 10.95 -9.06 -26.84
CA LEU A 147 10.54 -7.86 -26.14
C LEU A 147 11.07 -6.62 -26.88
N PRO A 148 10.34 -5.49 -26.83
CA PRO A 148 10.86 -4.22 -27.33
C PRO A 148 12.16 -3.89 -26.58
N ASP A 149 13.16 -3.45 -27.32
CA ASP A 149 14.52 -3.15 -26.85
C ASP A 149 15.40 -4.35 -26.46
N CYS A 150 15.00 -5.60 -26.76
CA CYS A 150 15.86 -6.78 -26.60
C CYS A 150 16.17 -7.46 -27.94
N LYS A 151 17.46 -7.68 -28.24
CA LYS A 151 17.89 -8.42 -29.43
C LYS A 151 17.75 -9.94 -29.29
N LYS A 152 17.61 -10.43 -28.05
CA LYS A 152 17.52 -11.86 -27.73
C LYS A 152 16.09 -12.20 -27.31
N ALA A 153 15.60 -13.35 -27.76
CA ALA A 153 14.31 -13.83 -27.32
C ALA A 153 14.41 -14.41 -25.90
N ILE A 154 13.42 -14.13 -25.07
CA ILE A 154 13.29 -14.67 -23.70
C ILE A 154 12.21 -15.75 -23.72
N PHE A 155 12.42 -16.84 -22.98
CA PHE A 155 11.39 -17.85 -22.76
C PHE A 155 10.36 -17.35 -21.73
N CYS A 156 9.09 -17.40 -22.09
CA CYS A 156 7.98 -17.10 -21.21
C CYS A 156 7.00 -18.27 -21.23
N ASP A 157 6.53 -18.68 -20.05
CA ASP A 157 5.41 -19.62 -19.96
C ASP A 157 4.10 -18.88 -20.28
N LEU A 158 3.32 -19.46 -21.18
CA LEU A 158 2.01 -18.94 -21.60
C LEU A 158 0.88 -19.90 -21.20
N SER A 159 1.17 -20.87 -20.34
CA SER A 159 0.14 -21.75 -19.79
C SER A 159 -0.90 -20.93 -19.03
N THR A 160 -2.18 -21.08 -19.38
CA THR A 160 -3.29 -20.33 -18.75
C THR A 160 -3.83 -21.00 -17.49
N GLY A 161 -3.19 -22.08 -17.02
CA GLY A 161 -3.63 -22.85 -15.83
C GLY A 161 -5.01 -23.51 -15.96
N THR A 162 -5.60 -23.53 -17.16
CA THR A 162 -6.86 -24.19 -17.43
C THR A 162 -6.59 -25.65 -17.82
N ALA A 163 -6.58 -26.52 -16.82
CA ALA A 163 -6.77 -27.95 -17.01
C ALA A 163 -8.27 -28.26 -17.15
#